data_AF-A0A2K0T4C1-F1
#
_entry.id   AF-A0A2K0T4C1-F1
#
_cell.length_a   1.000
_cell.length_b   1.000
_cell.length_c   1.000
_cell.angle_alpha   90.00
_cell.angle_beta   90.00
_cell.angle_gamma   90.00
#
_symmetry.space_group_name_H-M   'P 1'
#
loop_
_entity.id
_entity.type
_entity.pdbx_description
1 polymer ?
#
loop_
_entity_poly.entity_id
_entity_poly.type
_entity_poly.pdbx_seq_one_letter_code
_entity_poly.pdbx_strand_id
1 'polypeptide(L)'
;MTRRLQEATEEALFSGGSAGRRAVQDAGFSEELKERLLNKIADAKFQHDHSSVLTTKDLSSAAGEGTRHIAAAAPWTGEEDAADTVLRMLDDAKKPLKPEFRGTFQPPVVDPRIRRAPVVHPRQRVVNARERASVYTGMGLKEDKGLSDKEKEEMRKEFRSRFEPTARAMPATPSGLAALANEQIENAIARGKFKNIARGKGVEIDLARSNPFVDTTEFLLNRIIQRQEIVPPWIEKQQELAKTAHTLRSRLRTDWLRHVARMIASKGGSLEEQMARADDYAAAERLHNPKQGAATAAAAASIKPEQETAQTTTDELDLRPLPRPFRDPDWEKAEHAYLNLSIEQLNSITRSYNLMAPELAKKPYYSLQRELDACFADVAPLVSKEIKDRATAPRATTKLTSKPSPYSGEGIISGLTGKDSVKIYDTRAQPYGFKEWWKDVWKKE
;
A
#
# COMPACT_ATOMS: atom_id res chain seq x y z
N MET A 1 -0.43 13.44 -83.07
CA MET A 1 0.89 14.04 -82.75
C MET A 1 0.83 15.07 -81.62
N THR A 2 -0.29 15.77 -81.43
CA THR A 2 -0.46 16.84 -80.41
C THR A 2 -0.31 16.36 -78.96
N ARG A 3 -0.87 15.20 -78.59
CA ARG A 3 -0.79 14.68 -77.20
C ARG A 3 0.64 14.31 -76.76
N ARG A 4 1.45 13.72 -77.64
CA ARG A 4 2.85 13.38 -77.35
C ARG A 4 3.75 14.62 -77.30
N LEU A 5 3.48 15.61 -78.16
CA LEU A 5 4.14 16.92 -78.08
C LEU A 5 3.77 17.63 -76.78
N GLN A 6 2.49 17.58 -76.38
CA GLN A 6 2.03 18.12 -75.11
C GLN A 6 2.71 17.44 -73.92
N GLU A 7 2.74 16.10 -73.88
CA GLU A 7 3.42 15.33 -72.83
C GLU A 7 4.92 15.65 -72.77
N ALA A 8 5.60 15.71 -73.93
CA ALA A 8 7.03 16.07 -74.00
C ALA A 8 7.29 17.53 -73.55
N THR A 9 6.37 18.46 -73.83
CA THR A 9 6.48 19.85 -73.34
C THR A 9 6.15 19.98 -71.86
N GLU A 10 5.20 19.19 -71.34
CA GLU A 10 4.89 19.12 -69.91
C GLU A 10 6.12 18.59 -69.16
N GLU A 11 6.77 17.53 -69.64
CA GLU A 11 8.00 16.96 -69.05
C GLU A 11 9.19 17.94 -69.10
N ALA A 12 9.35 18.69 -70.20
CA ALA A 12 10.36 19.74 -70.31
C ALA A 12 10.09 20.92 -69.36
N LEU A 13 8.83 21.24 -69.08
CA LEU A 13 8.44 22.29 -68.12
C LEU A 13 8.63 21.87 -66.66
N PHE A 14 8.39 20.61 -66.33
CA PHE A 14 8.62 20.07 -64.99
C PHE A 14 10.12 19.93 -64.66
N SER A 15 10.95 19.56 -65.65
CA SER A 15 12.39 19.39 -65.46
C SER A 15 13.23 20.66 -65.69
N GLY A 16 12.79 21.56 -66.57
CA GLY A 16 13.58 22.69 -67.08
C GLY A 16 13.50 24.01 -66.29
N GLY A 17 12.79 24.04 -65.15
CA GLY A 17 12.73 25.22 -64.28
C GLY A 17 12.24 26.51 -64.97
N SER A 18 12.94 27.63 -64.77
CA SER A 18 12.57 28.94 -65.35
C SER A 18 12.84 29.04 -66.86
N ALA A 19 13.81 28.29 -67.38
CA ALA A 19 14.14 28.24 -68.79
C ALA A 19 13.04 27.55 -69.61
N GLY A 20 12.45 26.48 -69.08
CA GLY A 20 11.29 25.81 -69.69
C GLY A 20 10.08 26.75 -69.81
N ARG A 21 9.81 27.58 -68.80
CA ARG A 21 8.70 28.55 -68.84
C ARG A 21 8.88 29.62 -69.91
N ARG A 22 10.11 30.11 -70.10
CA ARG A 22 10.45 31.07 -71.16
C ARG A 22 10.33 30.42 -72.54
N ALA A 23 10.82 29.20 -72.71
CA ALA A 23 10.70 28.47 -73.98
C ALA A 23 9.23 28.25 -74.41
N VAL A 24 8.32 28.06 -73.46
CA VAL A 24 6.87 27.92 -73.75
C VAL A 24 6.17 29.26 -73.96
N GLN A 25 6.66 30.34 -73.35
CA GLN A 25 6.21 31.70 -73.65
C GLN A 25 6.63 32.14 -75.06
N ASP A 26 7.87 31.83 -75.43
CA ASP A 26 8.49 32.14 -76.72
C ASP A 26 7.98 31.22 -77.85
N ALA A 27 7.53 30.01 -77.51
CA ALA A 27 6.84 29.14 -78.45
C ALA A 27 5.45 29.70 -78.81
N GLY A 28 5.15 29.75 -80.11
CA GLY A 28 3.90 30.25 -80.69
C GLY A 28 2.66 29.38 -80.43
N PHE A 29 2.51 28.81 -79.24
CA PHE A 29 1.31 28.08 -78.83
C PHE A 29 0.10 29.02 -78.75
N SER A 30 -1.10 28.48 -78.97
CA SER A 30 -2.35 29.23 -78.77
C SER A 30 -2.49 29.68 -77.31
N GLU A 31 -3.12 30.84 -77.12
CA GLU A 31 -3.28 31.49 -75.81
C GLU A 31 -4.07 30.59 -74.83
N GLU A 32 -5.13 29.92 -75.31
CA GLU A 32 -5.90 28.94 -74.54
C GLU A 32 -5.05 27.75 -74.03
N LEU A 33 -4.06 27.30 -74.81
CA LEU A 33 -3.21 26.18 -74.43
C LEU A 33 -2.18 26.63 -73.39
N LYS A 34 -1.63 27.84 -73.53
CA LYS A 34 -0.74 28.46 -72.54
C LYS A 34 -1.45 28.60 -71.19
N GLU A 35 -2.68 29.10 -71.18
CA GLU A 35 -3.49 29.20 -69.96
C GLU A 35 -3.75 27.83 -69.31
N ARG A 36 -4.12 26.81 -70.10
CA ARG A 36 -4.32 25.45 -69.58
C ARG A 36 -3.05 24.86 -68.97
N LEU A 37 -1.88 25.07 -69.59
CA LEU A 37 -0.61 24.61 -69.05
C LEU A 37 -0.23 25.34 -67.76
N LEU A 38 -0.42 26.66 -67.71
CA LEU A 38 -0.16 27.44 -66.50
C LEU A 38 -1.10 27.05 -65.35
N ASN A 39 -2.38 26.82 -65.64
CA ASN A 39 -3.36 26.36 -64.65
C ASN A 39 -3.00 24.97 -64.12
N LYS A 40 -2.65 24.01 -64.98
CA LYS A 40 -2.17 22.70 -64.53
C LYS A 40 -0.91 22.79 -63.67
N ILE A 41 0.01 23.71 -63.98
CA ILE A 41 1.21 23.95 -63.17
C ILE A 41 0.83 24.56 -61.81
N ALA A 42 -0.10 25.52 -61.80
CA ALA A 42 -0.61 26.11 -60.57
C ALA A 42 -1.30 25.04 -59.71
N ASP A 43 -2.12 24.18 -60.31
CA ASP A 43 -2.78 23.06 -59.65
C ASP A 43 -1.77 22.05 -59.10
N ALA A 44 -0.75 21.68 -59.87
CA ALA A 44 0.29 20.75 -59.42
C ALA A 44 1.12 21.32 -58.28
N LYS A 45 1.48 22.61 -58.33
CA LYS A 45 2.15 23.29 -57.21
C LYS A 45 1.25 23.36 -55.99
N PHE A 46 -0.02 23.72 -56.18
CA PHE A 46 -1.00 23.77 -55.11
C PHE A 46 -1.15 22.42 -54.42
N GLN A 47 -1.23 21.32 -55.19
CA GLN A 47 -1.27 19.97 -54.65
C GLN A 47 0.02 19.57 -53.92
N HIS A 48 1.18 20.02 -54.40
CA HIS A 48 2.45 19.78 -53.72
C HIS A 48 2.51 20.51 -52.36
N ASP A 49 2.21 21.81 -52.37
CA ASP A 49 2.26 22.68 -51.19
C ASP A 49 1.23 22.26 -50.13
N HIS A 50 0.07 21.74 -50.55
CA HIS A 50 -1.03 21.33 -49.67
C HIS A 50 -1.23 19.81 -49.60
N SER A 51 -0.18 19.03 -49.91
CA SER A 51 -0.26 17.58 -49.98
C SER A 51 -0.77 16.93 -48.69
N SER A 52 -0.31 17.37 -47.51
CA SER A 52 -0.76 16.86 -46.20
C SER A 52 -2.21 17.21 -45.87
N VAL A 53 -2.71 18.35 -46.36
CA VAL A 53 -4.11 18.77 -46.14
C VAL A 53 -5.06 17.98 -47.04
N LEU A 54 -4.62 17.66 -48.26
CA LEU A 54 -5.39 16.85 -49.19
C LEU A 54 -5.46 15.38 -48.71
N THR A 55 -4.34 14.82 -48.26
CA THR A 55 -4.30 13.45 -47.75
C THR A 55 -5.17 13.29 -46.50
N THR A 56 -5.13 14.26 -45.57
CA THR A 56 -5.96 14.23 -44.36
C THR A 56 -7.45 14.34 -44.64
N LYS A 57 -7.84 15.12 -45.66
CA LYS A 57 -9.23 15.22 -46.12
C LYS A 57 -9.74 13.89 -46.71
N ASP A 58 -8.89 13.16 -47.41
CA ASP A 58 -9.24 11.90 -48.07
C ASP A 58 -9.24 10.70 -47.11
N LEU A 59 -8.78 10.86 -45.86
CA LEU A 59 -8.80 9.81 -44.86
C LEU A 59 -10.21 9.48 -44.34
N SER A 60 -10.51 8.19 -44.23
CA SER A 60 -11.75 7.72 -43.60
C SER A 60 -11.71 7.91 -42.08
N SER A 61 -12.88 8.09 -41.46
CA SER A 61 -12.99 8.23 -40.00
C SER A 61 -12.52 6.99 -39.24
N ALA A 62 -12.46 5.82 -39.88
CA ALA A 62 -11.97 4.57 -39.30
C ALA A 62 -10.43 4.47 -39.24
N ALA A 63 -9.71 5.40 -39.87
CA ALA A 63 -8.25 5.44 -39.83
C ALA A 63 -7.77 5.70 -38.39
N GLY A 64 -6.84 4.87 -37.90
CA GLY A 64 -6.26 5.00 -36.56
C GLY A 64 -5.41 6.26 -36.40
N GLU A 65 -5.09 6.62 -35.16
CA GLU A 65 -4.32 7.84 -34.87
C GLU A 65 -2.96 7.84 -35.56
N GLY A 66 -2.23 6.73 -35.57
CA GLY A 66 -0.92 6.64 -36.24
C GLY A 66 -0.99 6.95 -37.74
N THR A 67 -2.01 6.46 -38.45
CA THR A 67 -2.17 6.75 -39.89
C THR A 67 -2.59 8.20 -40.13
N ARG A 68 -3.33 8.81 -39.20
CA ARG A 68 -3.67 10.23 -39.25
C ARG A 68 -2.45 11.12 -39.00
N HIS A 69 -1.60 10.75 -38.05
CA HIS A 69 -0.35 11.47 -37.78
C HIS A 69 0.59 11.44 -38.99
N ILE A 70 0.74 10.30 -39.65
CA ILE A 70 1.56 10.18 -40.86
C ILE A 70 0.98 11.02 -42.01
N ALA A 71 -0.35 11.03 -42.20
CA ALA A 71 -0.96 11.81 -43.26
C ALA A 71 -0.87 13.33 -43.03
N ALA A 72 -0.95 13.77 -41.78
CA ALA A 72 -0.82 15.17 -41.40
C ALA A 72 0.63 15.65 -41.33
N ALA A 73 1.61 14.75 -41.38
CA ALA A 73 3.02 15.09 -41.29
C ALA A 73 3.46 15.97 -42.47
N ALA A 74 4.41 16.87 -42.20
CA ALA A 74 5.02 17.67 -43.25
C ALA A 74 5.81 16.79 -44.22
N PRO A 75 5.86 17.13 -45.52
CA PRO A 75 6.72 16.42 -46.46
C PRO A 75 8.18 16.55 -46.05
N TRP A 76 8.94 15.47 -46.24
CA TRP A 76 10.35 15.41 -45.88
C TRP A 76 11.19 16.42 -46.69
N THR A 77 11.85 17.36 -45.99
CA THR A 77 12.68 18.41 -46.61
C THR A 77 14.18 18.11 -46.57
N GLY A 78 14.60 16.99 -45.99
CA GLY A 78 16.01 16.60 -45.82
C GLY A 78 16.54 16.80 -44.40
N GLU A 79 15.88 17.62 -43.58
CA GLU A 79 16.18 17.83 -42.18
C GLU A 79 15.01 17.34 -41.31
N GLU A 80 15.30 16.64 -40.21
CA GLU A 80 14.28 16.23 -39.24
C GLU A 80 13.87 17.44 -38.39
N ASP A 81 12.57 17.67 -38.18
CA ASP A 81 12.12 18.69 -37.24
C ASP A 81 12.51 18.32 -35.80
N ALA A 82 12.75 19.32 -34.96
CA ALA A 82 13.16 19.10 -33.58
C ALA A 82 12.13 18.24 -32.81
N ALA A 83 10.82 18.43 -33.07
CA ALA A 83 9.78 17.63 -32.44
C ALA A 83 9.87 16.14 -32.82
N ASP A 84 10.11 15.86 -34.10
CA ASP A 84 10.23 14.49 -34.62
C ASP A 84 11.51 13.81 -34.11
N THR A 85 12.63 14.54 -34.00
CA THR A 85 13.86 14.01 -33.40
C THR A 85 13.65 13.58 -31.94
N VAL A 86 12.93 14.38 -31.16
CA VAL A 86 12.61 14.08 -29.76
C VAL A 86 11.66 12.90 -29.65
N LEU A 87 10.64 12.84 -30.52
CA LEU A 87 9.71 11.72 -30.56
C LEU A 87 10.45 10.41 -30.86
N ARG A 88 11.35 10.41 -31.84
CA ARG A 88 12.20 9.24 -32.14
C ARG A 88 13.06 8.85 -30.95
N MET A 89 13.71 9.81 -30.28
CA MET A 89 14.51 9.50 -29.08
C MET A 89 13.66 8.90 -27.94
N LEU A 90 12.41 9.33 -27.78
CA LEU A 90 11.49 8.80 -26.77
C LEU A 90 10.99 7.39 -27.13
N ASP A 91 10.74 7.13 -28.40
CA ASP A 91 10.34 5.81 -28.90
C ASP A 91 11.51 4.82 -28.82
N ASP A 92 12.73 5.24 -29.20
CA ASP A 92 13.94 4.43 -29.11
C ASP A 92 14.34 4.12 -27.66
N ALA A 93 14.07 5.04 -26.73
CA ALA A 93 14.29 4.81 -25.30
C ALA A 93 13.43 3.66 -24.74
N LYS A 94 12.31 3.33 -25.40
CA LYS A 94 11.39 2.27 -24.97
C LYS A 94 11.47 1.08 -25.92
N LYS A 95 12.11 0.00 -25.47
CA LYS A 95 12.13 -1.26 -26.22
C LYS A 95 10.71 -1.78 -26.45
N PRO A 96 10.25 -1.94 -27.70
CA PRO A 96 8.89 -2.36 -27.96
C PRO A 96 8.70 -3.83 -27.53
N LEU A 97 7.52 -4.17 -27.04
CA LEU A 97 7.20 -5.51 -26.52
C LEU A 97 7.52 -6.61 -27.54
N LYS A 98 7.73 -7.86 -27.10
CA LYS A 98 7.91 -8.96 -28.07
C LYS A 98 6.64 -9.14 -28.91
N PRO A 99 6.72 -9.61 -30.17
CA PRO A 99 5.56 -9.79 -31.04
C PRO A 99 4.42 -10.60 -30.39
N GLU A 100 4.73 -11.59 -29.56
CA GLU A 100 3.77 -12.40 -28.79
C GLU A 100 2.89 -11.59 -27.82
N PHE A 101 3.40 -10.46 -27.33
CA PHE A 101 2.70 -9.54 -26.42
C PHE A 101 2.15 -8.31 -27.16
N ARG A 102 2.33 -8.21 -28.48
CA ARG A 102 1.73 -7.16 -29.30
C ARG A 102 0.39 -7.65 -29.83
N GLY A 103 -0.68 -7.39 -29.08
CA GLY A 103 -2.04 -7.74 -29.47
C GLY A 103 -3.06 -7.11 -28.54
N THR A 104 -4.29 -6.95 -29.03
CA THR A 104 -5.45 -6.51 -28.24
C THR A 104 -5.58 -7.36 -26.98
N PHE A 105 -5.60 -6.73 -25.81
CA PHE A 105 -5.86 -7.38 -24.53
C PHE A 105 -7.12 -8.23 -24.63
N GLN A 106 -6.97 -9.56 -24.66
CA GLN A 106 -8.08 -10.48 -24.50
C GLN A 106 -8.27 -10.70 -23.00
N PRO A 107 -9.39 -10.28 -22.39
CA PRO A 107 -9.66 -10.63 -21.01
C PRO A 107 -9.67 -12.16 -20.89
N PRO A 108 -9.19 -12.73 -19.75
CA PRO A 108 -9.19 -14.17 -19.58
C PRO A 108 -10.62 -14.69 -19.73
N VAL A 109 -10.83 -15.65 -20.63
CA VAL A 109 -12.14 -16.25 -20.88
C VAL A 109 -12.59 -16.94 -19.59
N VAL A 110 -13.51 -16.30 -18.87
CA VAL A 110 -14.17 -16.87 -17.70
C VAL A 110 -15.13 -17.94 -18.22
N ASP A 111 -14.71 -19.20 -18.16
CA ASP A 111 -15.54 -20.36 -18.54
C ASP A 111 -16.59 -20.60 -17.44
N PRO A 112 -17.90 -20.32 -17.67
CA PRO A 112 -18.94 -20.38 -16.64
C PRO A 112 -19.39 -21.82 -16.31
N ARG A 113 -18.71 -22.83 -16.85
CA ARG A 113 -19.03 -24.23 -16.60
C ARG A 113 -18.64 -24.63 -15.19
N ILE A 114 -19.57 -25.27 -14.46
CA ILE A 114 -19.32 -25.86 -13.14
C ILE A 114 -18.22 -26.91 -13.27
N ARG A 115 -17.00 -26.55 -12.91
CA ARG A 115 -15.87 -27.48 -12.90
C ARG A 115 -16.06 -28.49 -11.78
N ARG A 116 -15.88 -29.77 -12.10
CA ARG A 116 -15.78 -30.80 -11.07
C ARG A 116 -14.61 -30.45 -10.16
N ALA A 117 -14.85 -30.48 -8.84
CA ALA A 117 -13.80 -30.23 -7.87
C ALA A 117 -12.61 -31.18 -8.13
N PRO A 118 -11.37 -30.72 -7.96
CA PRO A 118 -10.19 -31.56 -8.18
C PRO A 118 -10.25 -32.80 -7.29
N VAL A 119 -9.79 -33.94 -7.81
CA VAL A 119 -9.76 -35.21 -7.07
C VAL A 119 -8.78 -35.06 -5.91
N VAL A 120 -9.30 -34.93 -4.69
CA VAL A 120 -8.49 -34.80 -3.48
C VAL A 120 -7.95 -36.18 -3.07
N HIS A 121 -6.64 -36.28 -2.86
CA HIS A 121 -5.97 -37.51 -2.43
C HIS A 121 -6.57 -38.04 -1.11
N PRO A 122 -6.73 -39.37 -0.91
CA PRO A 122 -7.32 -39.95 0.30
C PRO A 122 -6.75 -39.38 1.61
N ARG A 123 -5.42 -39.19 1.68
CA ARG A 123 -4.75 -38.63 2.84
C ARG A 123 -5.23 -37.21 3.20
N GLN A 124 -5.42 -36.36 2.19
CA GLN A 124 -5.86 -34.99 2.39
C GLN A 124 -7.37 -34.91 2.69
N ARG A 125 -8.17 -35.87 2.21
CA ARG A 125 -9.57 -36.03 2.66
C ARG A 125 -9.65 -36.34 4.15
N VAL A 126 -8.77 -37.20 4.66
CA VAL A 126 -8.73 -37.53 6.09
C VAL A 126 -8.27 -36.34 6.93
N VAL A 127 -7.27 -35.57 6.48
CA VAL A 127 -6.84 -34.33 7.16
C VAL A 127 -7.98 -33.32 7.21
N ASN A 128 -8.62 -33.05 6.07
CA ASN A 128 -9.75 -32.12 6.00
C ASN A 128 -10.94 -32.59 6.86
N ALA A 129 -11.20 -33.89 6.93
CA ALA A 129 -12.25 -34.45 7.79
C ALA A 129 -11.90 -34.29 9.28
N ARG A 130 -10.64 -34.54 9.66
CA ARG A 130 -10.14 -34.33 11.02
C ARG A 130 -10.21 -32.87 11.43
N GLU A 131 -9.79 -31.95 10.57
CA GLU A 131 -9.87 -30.50 10.81
C GLU A 131 -11.32 -30.04 10.96
N ARG A 132 -12.22 -30.48 10.07
CA ARG A 132 -13.66 -30.18 10.18
C ARG A 132 -14.30 -30.76 11.44
N ALA A 133 -13.94 -31.99 11.81
CA ALA A 133 -14.41 -32.60 13.05
C ALA A 133 -13.90 -31.85 14.29
N SER A 134 -12.68 -31.30 14.24
CA SER A 134 -12.10 -30.53 15.35
C SER A 134 -12.86 -29.24 15.65
N VAL A 135 -13.44 -28.60 14.62
CA VAL A 135 -14.33 -27.43 14.76
C VAL A 135 -15.58 -27.80 15.56
N TYR A 136 -16.15 -29.00 15.36
CA TYR A 136 -17.30 -29.48 16.12
C TYR A 136 -16.94 -29.90 17.55
N THR A 137 -15.76 -30.46 17.78
CA THR A 137 -15.30 -30.77 19.15
C THR A 137 -14.99 -29.51 19.95
N GLY A 138 -14.51 -28.44 19.30
CA GLY A 138 -14.30 -27.14 19.92
C GLY A 138 -15.58 -26.37 20.25
N MET A 139 -16.72 -26.78 19.69
CA MET A 139 -18.04 -26.18 19.94
C MET A 139 -18.70 -26.68 21.25
N GLY A 140 -17.96 -27.37 22.13
CA GLY A 140 -18.44 -27.71 23.48
C GLY A 140 -19.43 -28.88 23.59
N LEU A 141 -19.61 -29.69 22.54
CA LEU A 141 -20.60 -30.79 22.54
C LEU A 141 -20.26 -31.95 23.50
N LYS A 142 -19.02 -32.02 24.01
CA LYS A 142 -18.53 -33.07 24.93
C LYS A 142 -18.28 -32.59 26.36
N GLU A 143 -18.45 -31.31 26.65
CA GLU A 143 -18.37 -30.83 28.03
C GLU A 143 -19.75 -30.99 28.67
N ASP A 144 -19.87 -31.88 29.66
CA ASP A 144 -21.13 -32.27 30.32
C ASP A 144 -21.82 -31.14 31.12
N LYS A 145 -21.40 -29.88 30.95
CA LYS A 145 -21.86 -28.72 31.73
C LYS A 145 -22.49 -27.60 30.90
N GLY A 146 -22.89 -27.83 29.64
CA GLY A 146 -23.34 -26.74 28.76
C GLY A 146 -24.80 -26.74 28.29
N LEU A 147 -25.44 -27.89 28.07
CA LEU A 147 -26.78 -27.94 27.45
C LEU A 147 -27.68 -28.94 28.19
N SER A 148 -28.90 -28.52 28.50
CA SER A 148 -29.95 -29.42 29.00
C SER A 148 -30.28 -30.49 27.97
N ASP A 149 -30.78 -31.65 28.42
CA ASP A 149 -31.09 -32.75 27.49
C ASP A 149 -32.13 -32.34 26.43
N LYS A 150 -33.02 -31.41 26.78
CA LYS A 150 -33.99 -30.80 25.85
C LYS A 150 -33.32 -29.95 24.78
N GLU A 151 -32.38 -29.09 25.16
CA GLU A 151 -31.60 -28.29 24.20
C GLU A 151 -30.70 -29.16 23.31
N LYS A 152 -30.15 -30.26 23.85
CA LYS A 152 -29.39 -31.25 23.06
C LYS A 152 -30.26 -31.96 22.03
N GLU A 153 -31.49 -32.30 22.38
CA GLU A 153 -32.46 -32.92 21.46
C GLU A 153 -32.93 -31.95 20.37
N GLU A 154 -33.16 -30.69 20.73
CA GLU A 154 -33.48 -29.63 19.78
C GLU A 154 -32.32 -29.38 18.81
N MET A 155 -31.09 -29.30 19.32
CA MET A 155 -29.88 -29.20 18.49
C MET A 155 -29.72 -30.42 17.58
N ARG A 156 -29.96 -31.64 18.07
CA ARG A 156 -29.96 -32.86 17.24
C ARG A 156 -31.04 -32.83 16.16
N LYS A 157 -32.22 -32.29 16.48
CA LYS A 157 -33.33 -32.14 15.53
C LYS A 157 -33.00 -31.11 14.46
N GLU A 158 -32.32 -30.02 14.82
CA GLU A 158 -31.80 -29.02 13.88
C GLU A 158 -30.68 -29.57 12.99
N PHE A 159 -29.76 -30.37 13.54
CA PHE A 159 -28.76 -31.04 12.73
C PHE A 159 -29.41 -32.05 11.78
N ARG A 160 -30.38 -32.83 12.27
CA ARG A 160 -31.12 -33.78 11.44
C ARG A 160 -31.88 -33.05 10.33
N SER A 161 -32.58 -31.96 10.64
CA SER A 161 -33.32 -31.19 9.64
C SER A 161 -32.41 -30.62 8.54
N ARG A 162 -31.19 -30.17 8.86
CA ARG A 162 -30.21 -29.71 7.85
C ARG A 162 -29.73 -30.79 6.89
N PHE A 163 -29.80 -32.06 7.29
CA PHE A 163 -29.40 -33.22 6.48
C PHE A 163 -30.59 -33.96 5.86
N GLU A 164 -31.83 -33.61 6.22
CA GLU A 164 -33.01 -34.07 5.50
C GLU A 164 -32.96 -33.57 4.04
N PRO A 165 -33.22 -34.43 3.04
CA PRO A 165 -33.21 -34.06 1.63
C PRO A 165 -34.08 -32.83 1.29
N THR A 166 -35.12 -32.59 2.09
CA THR A 166 -36.08 -31.49 1.94
C THR A 166 -35.50 -30.12 2.34
N ALA A 167 -34.54 -30.05 3.28
CA ALA A 167 -34.07 -28.77 3.81
C ALA A 167 -33.07 -28.03 2.90
N ARG A 168 -32.49 -28.72 1.91
CA ARG A 168 -31.68 -28.07 0.86
C ARG A 168 -32.50 -27.57 -0.32
N ALA A 169 -33.77 -27.98 -0.43
CA ALA A 169 -34.67 -27.48 -1.44
C ALA A 169 -35.37 -26.23 -0.89
N MET A 170 -34.90 -25.04 -1.30
CA MET A 170 -35.73 -23.85 -1.17
C MET A 170 -37.04 -24.11 -1.93
N PRO A 171 -38.22 -23.97 -1.31
CA PRO A 171 -39.48 -24.21 -2.01
C PRO A 171 -39.60 -23.20 -3.16
N ALA A 172 -39.77 -23.71 -4.38
CA ALA A 172 -39.84 -22.87 -5.58
C ALA A 172 -41.14 -22.05 -5.69
N THR A 173 -42.11 -22.28 -4.80
CA THR A 173 -43.41 -21.59 -4.78
C THR A 173 -43.45 -20.50 -3.70
N PRO A 174 -44.04 -19.33 -3.97
CA PRO A 174 -44.13 -18.24 -2.99
C PRO A 174 -44.94 -18.64 -1.74
N SER A 175 -45.92 -19.54 -1.89
CA SER A 175 -46.68 -20.11 -0.77
C SER A 175 -45.81 -21.04 0.10
N GLY A 176 -44.92 -21.82 -0.49
CA GLY A 176 -43.98 -22.66 0.25
C GLY A 176 -42.93 -21.83 1.01
N LEU A 177 -42.47 -20.71 0.44
CA LEU A 177 -41.60 -19.76 1.15
C LEU A 177 -42.31 -19.11 2.33
N ALA A 178 -43.59 -18.75 2.18
CA ALA A 178 -44.39 -18.19 3.26
C ALA A 178 -44.62 -19.21 4.38
N ALA A 179 -44.89 -20.47 4.06
CA ALA A 179 -45.04 -21.55 5.05
C ALA A 179 -43.73 -21.80 5.83
N LEU A 180 -42.58 -21.82 5.14
CA LEU A 180 -41.26 -21.95 5.75
C LEU A 180 -40.94 -20.74 6.65
N ALA A 181 -41.26 -19.53 6.19
CA ALA A 181 -41.10 -18.31 6.97
C ALA A 181 -41.98 -18.35 8.23
N ASN A 182 -43.24 -18.76 8.12
CA ASN A 182 -44.14 -18.90 9.27
C ASN A 182 -43.64 -19.95 10.26
N GLU A 183 -43.17 -21.11 9.79
CA GLU A 183 -42.57 -22.15 10.65
C GLU A 183 -41.33 -21.62 11.38
N GLN A 184 -40.48 -20.83 10.70
CA GLN A 184 -39.33 -20.20 11.34
C GLN A 184 -39.73 -19.13 12.35
N ILE A 185 -40.78 -18.34 12.06
CA ILE A 185 -41.32 -17.32 12.95
C ILE A 185 -41.90 -18.00 14.20
N GLU A 186 -42.70 -19.05 14.05
CA GLU A 186 -43.26 -19.83 15.15
C GLU A 186 -42.17 -20.47 16.01
N ASN A 187 -41.15 -21.08 15.39
CA ASN A 187 -40.00 -21.62 16.10
C ASN A 187 -39.20 -20.53 16.83
N ALA A 188 -39.12 -19.31 16.30
CA ALA A 188 -38.47 -18.17 16.96
C ALA A 188 -39.33 -17.59 18.09
N ILE A 189 -40.67 -17.61 17.97
CA ILE A 189 -41.62 -17.28 19.04
C ILE A 189 -41.54 -18.30 20.17
N ALA A 190 -41.47 -19.59 19.84
CA ALA A 190 -41.32 -20.69 20.80
C ALA A 190 -40.01 -20.58 21.60
N ARG A 191 -38.91 -20.22 20.93
CA ARG A 191 -37.61 -19.91 21.58
C ARG A 191 -37.63 -18.60 22.40
N GLY A 192 -38.74 -17.87 22.43
CA GLY A 192 -38.87 -16.62 23.19
C GLY A 192 -38.06 -15.45 22.63
N LYS A 193 -37.54 -15.54 21.40
CA LYS A 193 -36.73 -14.47 20.78
C LYS A 193 -37.51 -13.14 20.66
N PHE A 194 -38.83 -13.21 20.56
CA PHE A 194 -39.73 -12.06 20.50
C PHE A 194 -40.13 -11.50 21.88
N LYS A 195 -39.79 -12.17 22.99
CA LYS A 195 -40.16 -11.72 24.35
C LYS A 195 -39.23 -10.62 24.88
N ASN A 196 -37.96 -10.63 24.47
CA ASN A 196 -36.94 -9.66 24.90
C ASN A 196 -36.64 -8.59 23.82
N ILE A 197 -37.62 -8.26 22.98
CA ILE A 197 -37.50 -7.10 22.08
C ILE A 197 -38.09 -5.91 22.83
N ALA A 198 -37.30 -4.85 23.03
CA ALA A 198 -37.81 -3.61 23.61
C ALA A 198 -38.94 -3.06 22.73
N ARG A 199 -40.19 -3.19 23.18
CA ARG A 199 -41.35 -2.57 22.53
C ARG A 199 -41.60 -1.21 23.18
N GLY A 200 -41.57 -0.14 22.38
CA GLY A 200 -41.91 1.21 22.82
C GLY A 200 -40.88 2.28 22.44
N LYS A 201 -41.15 3.51 22.87
CA LYS A 201 -40.30 4.71 22.72
C LYS A 201 -39.04 4.50 23.57
N GLY A 202 -37.99 3.94 22.98
CA GLY A 202 -36.83 3.39 23.69
C GLY A 202 -36.07 2.34 22.87
N VAL A 203 -36.61 1.91 21.72
CA VAL A 203 -35.75 1.43 20.62
C VAL A 203 -34.74 2.54 20.35
N GLU A 204 -33.44 2.21 20.34
CA GLU A 204 -32.39 3.09 19.84
C GLU A 204 -32.68 3.39 18.37
N ILE A 205 -33.54 4.37 18.15
CA ILE A 205 -33.59 5.07 16.88
C ILE A 205 -32.19 5.66 16.78
N ASP A 206 -31.43 5.23 15.78
CA ASP A 206 -30.15 5.86 15.46
C ASP A 206 -30.41 7.37 15.42
N LEU A 207 -30.01 8.12 16.46
CA LEU A 207 -30.30 9.55 16.57
C LEU A 207 -29.71 10.32 15.38
N ALA A 208 -28.65 9.75 14.79
CA ALA A 208 -28.05 10.18 13.54
C ALA A 208 -28.98 10.05 12.31
N ARG A 209 -29.94 9.11 12.32
CA ARG A 209 -30.99 9.00 11.30
C ARG A 209 -32.03 10.12 11.44
N SER A 210 -32.25 10.61 12.66
CA SER A 210 -33.14 11.73 12.94
C SER A 210 -32.44 13.10 12.84
N ASN A 211 -31.16 13.15 12.46
CA ASN A 211 -30.47 14.42 12.28
C ASN A 211 -31.04 15.15 11.05
N PRO A 212 -31.68 16.33 11.21
CA PRO A 212 -32.28 17.07 10.10
C PRO A 212 -31.25 17.63 9.10
N PHE A 213 -29.97 17.67 9.47
CA PHE A 213 -28.89 18.23 8.66
C PHE A 213 -28.15 17.18 7.82
N VAL A 214 -28.52 15.90 7.92
CA VAL A 214 -27.90 14.83 7.13
C VAL A 214 -28.99 14.19 6.29
N ASP A 215 -28.82 14.23 4.97
CA ASP A 215 -29.77 13.61 4.07
C ASP A 215 -29.80 12.08 4.29
N THR A 216 -30.95 11.46 4.02
CA THR A 216 -31.12 10.00 4.20
C THR A 216 -30.10 9.21 3.36
N THR A 217 -29.70 9.75 2.20
CA THR A 217 -28.66 9.22 1.33
C THR A 217 -27.28 9.25 1.98
N GLU A 218 -26.85 10.40 2.51
CA GLU A 218 -25.57 10.58 3.20
C GLU A 218 -25.50 9.72 4.46
N PHE A 219 -26.59 9.65 5.22
CA PHE A 219 -26.69 8.78 6.39
C PHE A 219 -26.47 7.30 6.03
N LEU A 220 -27.18 6.81 5.00
CA LEU A 220 -27.04 5.42 4.54
C LEU A 220 -25.65 5.18 3.96
N LEU A 221 -25.11 6.12 3.20
CA LEU A 221 -23.79 6.03 2.58
C LEU A 221 -22.70 5.97 3.67
N ASN A 222 -22.74 6.85 4.67
CA ASN A 222 -21.83 6.82 5.81
C ASN A 222 -21.94 5.51 6.60
N ARG A 223 -23.16 4.96 6.76
CA ARG A 223 -23.35 3.67 7.43
C ARG A 223 -22.86 2.49 6.60
N ILE A 224 -22.97 2.55 5.28
CA ILE A 224 -22.39 1.55 4.37
C ILE A 224 -20.86 1.62 4.43
N ILE A 225 -20.27 2.82 4.40
CA ILE A 225 -18.83 3.05 4.58
C ILE A 225 -18.35 2.46 5.91
N GLN A 226 -19.04 2.77 7.01
CA GLN A 226 -18.70 2.25 8.34
C GLN A 226 -18.86 0.73 8.43
N ARG A 227 -19.91 0.15 7.86
CA ARG A 227 -20.15 -1.30 7.86
C ARG A 227 -19.18 -2.08 6.98
N GLN A 228 -18.71 -1.48 5.90
CA GLN A 228 -17.75 -2.09 4.99
C GLN A 228 -16.30 -1.81 5.40
N GLU A 229 -16.09 -1.07 6.50
CA GLU A 229 -14.77 -0.64 6.99
C GLU A 229 -13.92 0.06 5.91
N ILE A 230 -14.58 0.69 4.93
CA ILE A 230 -13.89 1.35 3.82
C ILE A 230 -13.41 2.70 4.31
N VAL A 231 -12.13 2.79 4.59
CA VAL A 231 -11.47 4.03 4.97
C VAL A 231 -11.05 4.77 3.69
N PRO A 232 -11.30 6.08 3.56
CA PRO A 232 -10.80 6.86 2.44
C PRO A 232 -9.30 6.58 2.19
N PRO A 233 -8.85 6.41 0.93
CA PRO A 233 -7.49 5.96 0.62
C PRO A 233 -6.38 6.80 1.27
N TRP A 234 -6.59 8.11 1.40
CA TRP A 234 -5.61 8.99 2.06
C TRP A 234 -5.51 8.75 3.58
N ILE A 235 -6.59 8.29 4.23
CA ILE A 235 -6.56 7.93 5.66
C ILE A 235 -5.86 6.58 5.85
N GLU A 236 -5.98 5.62 4.93
CA GLU A 236 -5.17 4.40 4.96
C GLU A 236 -3.67 4.75 4.89
N LYS A 237 -3.29 5.66 3.98
CA LYS A 237 -1.93 6.18 3.90
C LYS A 237 -1.52 6.98 5.13
N GLN A 238 -2.45 7.68 5.77
CA GLN A 238 -2.20 8.33 7.06
C GLN A 238 -1.86 7.34 8.16
N GLN A 239 -2.61 6.23 8.24
CA GLN A 239 -2.37 5.17 9.22
C GLN A 239 -1.05 4.46 8.93
N GLU A 240 -0.75 4.18 7.65
CA GLU A 240 0.52 3.60 7.22
C GLU A 240 1.70 4.51 7.62
N LEU A 241 1.61 5.81 7.34
CA LEU A 241 2.60 6.82 7.72
C LEU A 241 2.75 6.89 9.25
N ALA A 242 1.65 6.89 10.01
CA ALA A 242 1.70 6.93 11.46
C ALA A 242 2.36 5.66 12.05
N LYS A 243 2.02 4.48 11.53
CA LYS A 243 2.59 3.19 11.95
C LYS A 243 4.08 3.13 11.65
N THR A 244 4.48 3.46 10.42
CA THR A 244 5.89 3.45 9.99
C THR A 244 6.74 4.49 10.75
N ALA A 245 6.20 5.67 11.01
CA ALA A 245 6.87 6.65 11.85
C ALA A 245 7.00 6.18 13.30
N HIS A 246 5.98 5.52 13.84
CA HIS A 246 6.02 4.97 15.19
C HIS A 246 7.06 3.85 15.33
N THR A 247 7.15 2.92 14.36
CA THR A 247 8.14 1.84 14.38
C THR A 247 9.56 2.35 14.24
N LEU A 248 9.80 3.35 13.38
CA LEU A 248 11.11 4.02 13.27
C LEU A 248 11.49 4.64 14.62
N ARG A 249 10.61 5.48 15.17
CA ARG A 249 10.89 6.21 16.43
C ARG A 249 11.04 5.28 17.62
N SER A 250 10.24 4.22 17.72
CA SER A 250 10.37 3.25 18.82
C SER A 250 11.69 2.50 18.73
N ARG A 251 12.07 2.01 17.54
CA ARG A 251 13.37 1.38 17.32
C ARG A 251 14.51 2.31 17.68
N LEU A 252 14.52 3.51 17.08
CA LEU A 252 15.58 4.50 17.27
C LEU A 252 15.73 4.88 18.75
N ARG A 253 14.61 5.10 19.48
CA ARG A 253 14.65 5.33 20.93
C ARG A 253 15.25 4.14 21.69
N THR A 254 14.83 2.91 21.39
CA THR A 254 15.34 1.74 22.09
C THR A 254 16.81 1.46 21.80
N ASP A 255 17.26 1.66 20.56
CA ASP A 255 18.64 1.40 20.15
C ASP A 255 19.57 2.45 20.76
N TRP A 256 19.17 3.73 20.72
CA TRP A 256 19.91 4.82 21.34
C TRP A 256 19.96 4.68 22.87
N LEU A 257 18.81 4.44 23.53
CA LEU A 257 18.74 4.21 24.97
C LEU A 257 19.69 3.08 25.38
N ARG A 258 19.64 1.96 24.65
CA ARG A 258 20.51 0.82 24.96
C ARG A 258 21.98 1.13 24.80
N HIS A 259 22.34 1.88 23.76
CA HIS A 259 23.69 2.30 23.46
C HIS A 259 24.23 3.23 24.55
N VAL A 260 23.48 4.28 24.89
CA VAL A 260 23.87 5.27 25.92
C VAL A 260 24.08 4.62 27.27
N ALA A 261 23.16 3.78 27.73
CA ALA A 261 23.34 3.08 29.01
C ALA A 261 24.51 2.11 29.00
N ARG A 262 24.80 1.46 27.85
CA ARG A 262 26.03 0.65 27.71
C ARG A 262 27.29 1.50 27.80
N MET A 263 27.31 2.65 27.14
CA MET A 263 28.45 3.57 27.15
C MET A 263 28.68 4.17 28.54
N ILE A 264 27.64 4.61 29.24
CA ILE A 264 27.75 5.15 30.60
C ILE A 264 28.21 4.07 31.58
N ALA A 265 27.66 2.86 31.49
CA ALA A 265 28.10 1.74 32.32
C ALA A 265 29.56 1.33 32.02
N SER A 266 29.99 1.37 30.76
CA SER A 266 31.35 1.02 30.35
C SER A 266 32.42 1.97 30.91
N LYS A 267 32.04 3.23 31.21
CA LYS A 267 32.93 4.22 31.85
C LYS A 267 33.21 3.89 33.33
N GLY A 268 32.51 2.93 33.93
CA GLY A 268 32.72 2.49 35.31
C GLY A 268 32.13 3.43 36.38
N GLY A 269 32.40 3.14 37.66
CA GLY A 269 31.91 3.92 38.81
C GLY A 269 30.73 3.27 39.55
N SER A 270 30.35 3.85 40.68
CA SER A 270 29.19 3.42 41.48
C SER A 270 27.87 3.62 40.72
N LEU A 271 26.80 2.92 41.12
CA LEU A 271 25.49 3.05 40.47
C LEU A 271 24.95 4.49 40.55
N GLU A 272 25.13 5.14 41.71
CA GLU A 272 24.71 6.51 41.95
C GLU A 272 25.48 7.50 41.08
N GLU A 273 26.80 7.31 40.91
CA GLU A 273 27.60 8.13 39.99
C GLU A 273 27.19 7.94 38.53
N GLN A 274 26.82 6.72 38.11
CA GLN A 274 26.33 6.48 36.76
C GLN A 274 24.99 7.16 36.52
N MET A 275 24.11 7.17 37.51
CA MET A 275 22.84 7.91 37.47
C MET A 275 23.07 9.42 37.43
N ALA A 276 23.92 9.96 38.29
CA ALA A 276 24.26 11.38 38.31
C ALA A 276 24.83 11.85 36.96
N ARG A 277 25.75 11.08 36.37
CA ARG A 277 26.27 11.40 35.02
C ARG A 277 25.17 11.37 33.95
N ALA A 278 24.24 10.43 34.02
CA ALA A 278 23.11 10.37 33.09
C ALA A 278 22.19 11.58 33.26
N ASP A 279 21.95 12.01 34.50
CA ASP A 279 21.16 13.20 34.81
C ASP A 279 21.87 14.50 34.36
N ASP A 280 23.20 14.58 34.48
CA ASP A 280 24.02 15.69 33.95
C ASP A 280 23.92 15.79 32.43
N TYR A 281 24.02 14.65 31.71
CA TYR A 281 23.80 14.63 30.26
C TYR A 281 22.36 15.00 29.93
N ALA A 282 21.37 14.59 30.72
CA ALA A 282 19.98 14.97 30.50
C ALA A 282 19.75 16.48 30.71
N ALA A 283 20.43 17.10 31.67
CA ALA A 283 20.42 18.55 31.86
C ALA A 283 21.09 19.28 30.67
N ALA A 284 22.22 18.77 30.18
CA ALA A 284 22.90 19.32 29.00
C ALA A 284 22.04 19.23 27.73
N GLU A 285 21.33 18.13 27.51
CA GLU A 285 20.41 17.94 26.38
C GLU A 285 19.22 18.89 26.43
N ARG A 286 18.68 19.18 27.62
CA ARG A 286 17.58 20.15 27.78
C ARG A 286 17.98 21.56 27.35
N LEU A 287 19.23 21.94 27.60
CA LEU A 287 19.78 23.24 27.17
C LEU A 287 20.04 23.29 25.67
N HIS A 288 20.59 22.22 25.10
CA HIS A 288 20.91 22.15 23.67
C HIS A 288 19.67 22.00 22.79
N ASN A 289 18.74 21.13 23.19
CA ASN A 289 17.48 20.90 22.49
C ASN A 289 16.30 21.16 23.46
N PRO A 290 15.90 22.44 23.62
CA PRO A 290 14.68 22.75 24.35
C PRO A 290 13.50 22.23 23.54
N LYS A 291 13.04 21.02 23.87
CA LYS A 291 11.76 20.52 23.37
C LYS A 291 10.64 21.46 23.77
N GLN A 292 9.48 21.24 23.15
CA GLN A 292 8.17 21.91 23.35
C GLN A 292 7.66 22.04 24.80
N GLY A 293 8.49 21.89 25.84
CA GLY A 293 8.36 22.65 27.06
C GLY A 293 8.23 24.15 26.81
N ALA A 294 8.79 24.70 25.72
CA ALA A 294 8.52 26.08 25.32
C ALA A 294 7.08 26.32 24.82
N ALA A 295 6.40 25.31 24.24
CA ALA A 295 5.00 25.45 23.81
C ALA A 295 4.02 25.26 24.98
N THR A 296 4.32 24.36 25.93
CA THR A 296 3.55 24.22 27.17
C THR A 296 3.88 25.32 28.19
N ALA A 297 5.11 25.83 28.24
CA ALA A 297 5.49 27.00 29.05
C ALA A 297 5.01 28.32 28.43
N ALA A 298 4.96 28.46 27.09
CA ALA A 298 4.30 29.61 26.46
C ALA A 298 2.78 29.55 26.60
N ALA A 299 2.17 28.36 26.58
CA ALA A 299 0.76 28.18 26.90
C ALA A 299 0.47 28.43 28.40
N ALA A 300 1.37 28.03 29.30
CA ALA A 300 1.27 28.31 30.74
C ALA A 300 1.54 29.79 31.07
N ALA A 301 2.41 30.47 30.32
CA ALA A 301 2.67 31.91 30.45
C ALA A 301 1.51 32.80 29.93
N SER A 302 0.53 32.20 29.23
CA SER A 302 -0.67 32.89 28.73
C SER A 302 -1.86 32.81 29.70
N ILE A 303 -1.72 32.06 30.81
CA ILE A 303 -2.68 32.02 31.92
C ILE A 303 -2.12 32.95 33.00
N LYS A 304 -2.86 34.01 33.32
CA LYS A 304 -2.44 35.13 34.18
C LYS A 304 -1.92 34.70 35.56
N PRO A 305 -1.10 35.55 36.21
CA PRO A 305 -0.32 35.22 37.40
C PRO A 305 -1.21 35.31 38.64
N GLU A 306 -1.37 34.20 39.35
CA GLU A 306 -1.79 34.22 40.74
C GLU A 306 -0.77 33.47 41.58
N GLN A 307 -0.48 34.10 42.70
CA GLN A 307 0.57 33.77 43.63
C GLN A 307 0.29 32.43 44.28
N GLU A 308 1.03 31.41 43.86
CA GLU A 308 1.36 30.30 44.74
C GLU A 308 2.86 30.29 44.93
N THR A 309 3.25 30.43 46.19
CA THR A 309 4.59 30.34 46.72
C THR A 309 5.19 28.98 46.41
N ALA A 310 5.69 28.82 45.18
CA ALA A 310 6.73 27.85 44.90
C ALA A 310 7.98 28.36 45.61
N GLN A 311 8.25 27.77 46.77
CA GLN A 311 9.56 27.80 47.38
C GLN A 311 10.57 27.46 46.29
N THR A 312 11.24 28.50 45.78
CA THR A 312 12.56 28.37 45.20
C THR A 312 13.42 27.74 46.28
N THR A 313 13.51 26.41 46.26
CA THR A 313 14.73 25.74 46.65
C THR A 313 15.76 26.21 45.63
N THR A 314 16.36 27.36 45.93
CA THR A 314 17.72 27.66 45.52
C THR A 314 18.56 26.54 46.09
N ASP A 315 18.68 25.44 45.35
CA ASP A 315 19.75 24.47 45.57
C ASP A 315 21.05 25.21 45.25
N GLU A 316 21.61 25.83 46.29
CA GLU A 316 22.92 26.49 46.30
C GLU A 316 24.09 25.49 46.20
N LEU A 317 23.91 24.35 45.51
CA LEU A 317 24.95 23.35 45.33
C LEU A 317 24.96 22.85 43.88
N ASP A 318 25.66 23.57 43.01
CA ASP A 318 26.70 23.03 42.12
C ASP A 318 26.98 23.99 40.96
N LEU A 319 27.97 24.88 41.13
CA LEU A 319 28.67 25.54 40.02
C LEU A 319 29.54 24.54 39.24
N ARG A 320 29.02 23.34 38.96
CA ARG A 320 29.68 22.36 38.09
C ARG A 320 29.33 22.73 36.65
N PRO A 321 30.31 22.99 35.78
CA PRO A 321 30.04 23.20 34.37
C PRO A 321 29.38 21.94 33.82
N LEU A 322 28.16 22.07 33.31
CA LEU A 322 27.45 20.95 32.70
C LEU A 322 28.28 20.38 31.55
N PRO A 323 28.35 19.03 31.43
CA PRO A 323 29.08 18.40 30.33
C PRO A 323 28.43 18.73 29.00
N ARG A 324 29.18 18.55 27.91
CA ARG A 324 28.60 18.63 26.56
C ARG A 324 27.52 17.56 26.38
N PRO A 325 26.46 17.82 25.58
CA PRO A 325 25.43 16.84 25.26
C PRO A 325 26.07 15.53 24.73
N PHE A 326 25.50 14.38 25.09
CA PHE A 326 26.08 13.09 24.74
C PHE A 326 25.80 12.75 23.27
N ARG A 327 26.84 12.75 22.44
CA ARG A 327 26.79 12.45 21.00
C ARG A 327 27.94 11.53 20.63
N ASP A 328 27.62 10.37 20.05
CA ASP A 328 28.61 9.38 19.61
C ASP A 328 28.64 9.29 18.08
N PRO A 329 29.68 9.83 17.41
CA PRO A 329 29.74 9.88 15.95
C PRO A 329 29.87 8.49 15.31
N ASP A 330 30.44 7.52 16.02
CA ASP A 330 30.62 6.16 15.52
C ASP A 330 29.29 5.40 15.46
N TRP A 331 28.41 5.63 16.44
CA TRP A 331 27.04 5.09 16.42
C TRP A 331 26.22 5.72 15.30
N GLU A 332 26.31 7.04 15.14
CA GLU A 332 25.62 7.75 14.06
C GLU A 332 26.03 7.21 12.70
N LYS A 333 27.33 7.02 12.43
CA LYS A 333 27.83 6.45 11.17
C LYS A 333 27.33 5.02 10.93
N ALA A 334 27.27 4.19 11.97
CA ALA A 334 26.82 2.81 11.86
C ALA A 334 25.33 2.72 11.48
N GLU A 335 24.49 3.56 12.09
CA GLU A 335 23.03 3.56 11.86
C GLU A 335 22.60 4.46 10.68
N HIS A 336 23.47 5.37 10.20
CA HIS A 336 23.15 6.38 9.19
C HIS A 336 22.54 5.80 7.92
N ALA A 337 23.08 4.69 7.40
CA ALA A 337 22.58 4.06 6.18
C ALA A 337 21.14 3.55 6.33
N TYR A 338 20.83 2.91 7.46
CA TYR A 338 19.49 2.42 7.75
C TYR A 338 18.51 3.58 7.97
N LEU A 339 18.92 4.59 8.75
CA LEU A 339 18.06 5.73 9.05
C LEU A 339 17.70 6.53 7.80
N ASN A 340 18.66 6.75 6.89
CA ASN A 340 18.39 7.40 5.61
C ASN A 340 17.38 6.64 4.76
N LEU A 341 17.56 5.34 4.59
CA LEU A 341 16.61 4.49 3.86
C LEU A 341 15.21 4.56 4.49
N SER A 342 15.12 4.49 5.82
CA SER A 342 13.84 4.57 6.53
C SER A 342 13.13 5.93 6.36
N ILE A 343 13.89 7.01 6.24
CA ILE A 343 13.36 8.35 5.99
C ILE A 343 12.94 8.53 4.54
N GLU A 344 13.71 8.00 3.60
CA GLU A 344 13.30 7.95 2.19
C GLU A 344 11.99 7.19 2.03
N GLN A 345 11.83 6.06 2.73
CA GLN A 345 10.58 5.31 2.78
C GLN A 345 9.43 6.17 3.35
N LEU A 346 9.63 6.83 4.50
CA LEU A 346 8.63 7.73 5.08
C LEU A 346 8.26 8.88 4.12
N ASN A 347 9.24 9.47 3.45
CA ASN A 347 9.03 10.56 2.51
C ASN A 347 8.31 10.09 1.25
N SER A 348 8.52 8.84 0.80
CA SER A 348 7.76 8.24 -0.29
C SER A 348 6.27 8.06 0.06
N ILE A 349 5.97 7.58 1.27
CA ILE A 349 4.59 7.43 1.77
C ILE A 349 3.95 8.82 1.93
N THR A 350 4.70 9.77 2.50
CA THR A 350 4.25 11.16 2.67
C THR A 350 3.92 11.83 1.34
N ARG A 351 4.72 11.58 0.29
CA ARG A 351 4.43 12.06 -1.06
C ARG A 351 3.12 11.48 -1.59
N SER A 352 2.91 10.17 -1.46
CA SER A 352 1.67 9.52 -1.89
C SER A 352 0.44 10.01 -1.11
N TYR A 353 0.60 10.25 0.20
CA TYR A 353 -0.43 10.82 1.06
C TYR A 353 -0.80 12.25 0.64
N ASN A 354 0.19 13.13 0.46
CA ASN A 354 -0.04 14.53 0.10
C ASN A 354 -0.68 14.71 -1.29
N LEU A 355 -0.53 13.74 -2.19
CA LEU A 355 -1.22 13.74 -3.48
C LEU A 355 -2.73 13.48 -3.35
N MET A 356 -3.13 12.70 -2.35
CA MET A 356 -4.52 12.30 -2.12
C MET A 356 -5.23 13.17 -1.07
N ALA A 357 -4.47 13.79 -0.17
CA ALA A 357 -5.00 14.53 0.97
C ALA A 357 -5.43 15.97 0.59
N PRO A 358 -6.49 16.51 1.20
CA PRO A 358 -6.84 17.92 1.06
C PRO A 358 -5.73 18.83 1.63
N GLU A 359 -5.63 20.07 1.13
CA GLU A 359 -4.54 21.01 1.44
C GLU A 359 -4.25 21.16 2.95
N LEU A 360 -5.30 21.28 3.76
CA LEU A 360 -5.18 21.44 5.22
C LEU A 360 -4.57 20.21 5.91
N ALA A 361 -4.74 19.01 5.34
CA ALA A 361 -4.27 17.76 5.92
C ALA A 361 -2.86 17.36 5.46
N LYS A 362 -2.27 18.07 4.49
CA LYS A 362 -0.94 17.76 3.96
C LYS A 362 0.13 17.82 5.05
N LYS A 363 1.07 16.86 5.01
CA LYS A 363 2.16 16.72 6.00
C LYS A 363 3.50 17.15 5.41
N PRO A 364 4.38 17.78 6.20
CA PRO A 364 5.73 18.09 5.76
C PRO A 364 6.58 16.81 5.64
N TYR A 365 7.65 16.89 4.85
CA TYR A 365 8.63 15.83 4.75
C TYR A 365 9.46 15.67 6.03
N TYR A 366 9.96 14.46 6.25
CA TYR A 366 10.79 14.09 7.39
C TYR A 366 12.27 14.37 7.09
N SER A 367 12.98 14.88 8.11
CA SER A 367 14.43 15.09 8.07
C SER A 367 15.13 14.25 9.15
N LEU A 368 16.29 13.69 8.79
CA LEU A 368 17.08 12.82 9.68
C LEU A 368 17.49 13.53 10.96
N GLN A 369 18.08 14.71 10.81
CA GLN A 369 18.57 15.50 11.94
C GLN A 369 17.46 15.78 12.95
N ARG A 370 16.26 16.15 12.48
CA ARG A 370 15.12 16.44 13.36
C ARG A 370 14.65 15.21 14.13
N GLU A 371 14.62 14.03 13.50
CA GLU A 371 14.22 12.79 14.19
C GLU A 371 15.30 12.32 15.18
N LEU A 372 16.59 12.53 14.88
CA LEU A 372 17.69 12.27 15.81
C LEU A 372 17.63 13.21 17.01
N ASP A 373 17.54 14.52 16.79
CA ASP A 373 17.42 15.53 17.84
C ASP A 373 16.21 15.26 18.73
N ALA A 374 15.07 14.91 18.11
CA ALA A 374 13.88 14.50 18.84
C ALA A 374 14.11 13.23 19.65
N CYS A 375 14.82 12.24 19.13
CA CYS A 375 15.14 11.05 19.92
C CYS A 375 16.04 11.38 21.12
N PHE A 376 17.12 12.12 20.90
CA PHE A 376 18.07 12.46 21.96
C PHE A 376 17.38 13.14 23.13
N ALA A 377 16.50 14.10 22.85
CA ALA A 377 15.74 14.77 23.89
C ALA A 377 14.63 13.91 24.53
N ASP A 378 14.08 12.89 23.84
CA ASP A 378 13.12 11.94 24.44
C ASP A 378 13.83 10.95 25.38
N VAL A 379 14.99 10.47 24.97
CA VAL A 379 15.72 9.38 25.64
C VAL A 379 16.50 9.89 26.83
N ALA A 380 17.10 11.08 26.75
CA ALA A 380 17.96 11.63 27.80
C ALA A 380 17.41 11.49 29.24
N PRO A 381 16.16 11.88 29.56
CA PRO A 381 15.60 11.73 30.91
C PRO A 381 15.26 10.28 31.30
N LEU A 382 15.28 9.33 30.37
CA LEU A 382 14.99 7.91 30.62
C LEU A 382 16.24 7.10 30.96
N VAL A 383 17.43 7.62 30.64
CA VAL A 383 18.70 6.89 30.77
C VAL A 383 19.00 6.52 32.22
N SER A 384 18.85 7.44 33.18
CA SER A 384 19.15 7.16 34.60
C SER A 384 18.25 6.06 35.18
N LYS A 385 16.97 6.04 34.79
CA LYS A 385 16.04 4.95 35.13
C LYS A 385 16.46 3.63 34.50
N GLU A 386 16.81 3.61 33.22
CA GLU A 386 17.22 2.38 32.55
C GLU A 386 18.52 1.80 33.13
N ILE A 387 19.47 2.64 33.53
CA ILE A 387 20.69 2.20 34.23
C ILE A 387 20.33 1.52 35.55
N LYS A 388 19.46 2.16 36.36
CA LYS A 388 18.97 1.58 37.60
C LYS A 388 18.27 0.24 37.35
N ASP A 389 17.33 0.21 36.41
CA ASP A 389 16.56 -0.98 36.06
C ASP A 389 17.48 -2.12 35.61
N ARG A 390 18.50 -1.84 34.79
CA ARG A 390 19.50 -2.84 34.36
C ARG A 390 20.37 -3.34 35.49
N ALA A 391 20.74 -2.48 36.44
CA ALA A 391 21.54 -2.85 37.60
C ALA A 391 20.73 -3.69 38.61
N THR A 392 19.44 -3.37 38.78
CA THR A 392 18.53 -4.09 39.68
C THR A 392 17.86 -5.30 39.05
N ALA A 393 17.80 -5.36 37.71
CA ALA A 393 17.17 -6.45 37.00
C ALA A 393 17.90 -7.76 37.34
N PRO A 394 17.16 -8.83 37.70
CA PRO A 394 17.78 -10.12 37.91
C PRO A 394 18.50 -10.49 36.61
N ARG A 395 19.81 -10.77 36.70
CA ARG A 395 20.61 -11.20 35.55
C ARG A 395 19.86 -12.34 34.89
N ALA A 396 19.31 -12.08 33.70
CA ALA A 396 18.51 -13.06 32.98
C ALA A 396 19.43 -14.23 32.67
N THR A 397 19.43 -15.23 33.56
CA THR A 397 20.06 -16.50 33.27
C THR A 397 19.24 -17.05 32.12
N THR A 398 19.86 -17.18 30.95
CA THR A 398 19.36 -17.97 29.83
C THR A 398 19.33 -19.44 30.26
N LYS A 399 18.53 -19.76 31.26
CA LYS A 399 18.06 -21.10 31.56
C LYS A 399 16.74 -21.21 30.84
N LEU A 400 16.76 -22.03 29.80
CA LEU A 400 15.65 -22.43 28.95
C LEU A 400 14.60 -23.24 29.74
N THR A 401 14.23 -22.83 30.94
CA THR A 401 13.24 -23.49 31.80
C THR A 401 12.61 -22.45 32.74
N SER A 402 11.60 -21.74 32.28
CA SER A 402 10.69 -21.05 33.21
C SER A 402 9.25 -21.23 32.73
N LYS A 403 8.49 -21.98 33.53
CA LYS A 403 7.03 -21.97 33.49
C LYS A 403 6.56 -20.50 33.59
N PRO A 404 5.59 -20.06 32.77
CA PRO A 404 5.08 -18.70 32.89
C PRO A 404 4.26 -18.55 34.16
N SER A 405 4.50 -17.45 34.87
CA SER A 405 3.66 -16.92 35.95
C SER A 405 2.24 -16.65 35.44
N PRO A 406 1.19 -16.87 36.24
CA PRO A 406 -0.15 -16.48 35.82
C PRO A 406 -0.30 -14.96 36.01
N TYR A 407 -1.08 -14.36 35.12
CA TYR A 407 -1.61 -12.99 35.18
C TYR A 407 -0.83 -11.87 34.47
N SER A 408 -1.01 -11.80 33.16
CA SER A 408 -1.35 -10.55 32.45
C SER A 408 -2.19 -10.93 31.24
N GLY A 409 -3.35 -10.30 31.07
CA GLY A 409 -4.35 -10.66 30.08
C GLY A 409 -3.83 -10.56 28.65
N GLU A 410 -3.59 -11.72 28.02
CA GLU A 410 -3.47 -11.86 26.57
C GLU A 410 -3.92 -13.28 26.19
N GLY A 411 -4.64 -13.37 25.07
CA GLY A 411 -5.63 -14.41 24.79
C GLY A 411 -5.11 -15.85 24.69
N ILE A 412 -6.05 -16.77 24.93
CA ILE A 412 -5.98 -18.25 24.92
C ILE A 412 -5.53 -18.84 23.55
N ILE A 413 -5.15 -18.00 22.58
CA ILE A 413 -4.81 -18.40 21.20
C ILE A 413 -3.34 -18.85 21.08
N SER A 414 -2.46 -18.48 22.02
CA SER A 414 -1.04 -18.88 21.98
C SER A 414 -0.74 -20.25 22.62
N GLY A 415 -1.71 -20.87 23.31
CA GLY A 415 -1.54 -22.17 23.97
C GLY A 415 -1.73 -23.38 23.06
N LEU A 416 -2.15 -23.16 21.81
CA LEU A 416 -2.54 -24.20 20.84
C LEU A 416 -1.57 -24.34 19.67
N THR A 417 -0.41 -23.67 19.73
CA THR A 417 0.68 -23.86 18.78
C THR A 417 1.64 -24.89 19.37
N GLY A 418 1.57 -26.13 18.85
CA GLY A 418 2.51 -27.19 19.19
C GLY A 418 3.95 -26.70 19.02
N LYS A 419 4.77 -26.93 20.06
CA LYS A 419 6.20 -26.63 20.06
C LYS A 419 6.92 -27.61 19.14
N ASP A 420 6.96 -27.31 17.85
CA ASP A 420 7.94 -27.92 16.94
C ASP A 420 9.27 -27.20 17.13
N SER A 421 10.12 -27.74 18.02
CA SER A 421 11.53 -27.38 18.06
C SER A 421 12.22 -27.93 16.82
N VAL A 422 12.29 -27.13 15.75
CA VAL A 422 13.09 -27.43 14.56
C VAL A 422 14.56 -27.33 14.95
N LYS A 423 15.21 -28.47 15.18
CA LYS A 423 16.67 -28.56 15.29
C LYS A 423 17.24 -28.49 13.88
N ILE A 424 17.79 -27.33 13.53
CA ILE A 424 18.53 -27.13 12.28
C ILE A 424 19.90 -27.80 12.48
N TYR A 425 20.13 -28.92 11.80
CA TYR A 425 21.47 -29.49 11.68
C TYR A 425 22.15 -28.86 10.47
N ASP A 426 23.18 -28.05 10.70
CA ASP A 426 24.11 -27.66 9.63
C ASP A 426 25.01 -28.86 9.31
N THR A 427 24.55 -29.76 8.44
CA THR A 427 25.43 -30.77 7.87
C THR A 427 26.20 -30.15 6.72
N ARG A 428 27.51 -29.87 6.92
CA ARG A 428 28.47 -29.51 5.85
C ARG A 428 28.81 -30.70 4.92
N ALA A 429 27.90 -31.65 4.77
CA ALA A 429 28.03 -32.76 3.83
C ALA A 429 27.13 -32.47 2.63
N GLN A 430 27.69 -32.58 1.42
CA GLN A 430 26.94 -32.50 0.17
C GLN A 430 25.73 -33.46 0.26
N PRO A 431 24.50 -33.01 -0.03
CA PRO A 431 23.33 -33.87 0.12
C PRO A 431 23.42 -35.04 -0.86
N TYR A 432 23.38 -36.27 -0.32
CA TYR A 432 23.36 -37.50 -1.10
C TYR A 432 22.22 -37.44 -2.11
N GLY A 433 22.60 -37.26 -3.38
CA GLY A 433 21.67 -36.91 -4.43
C GLY A 433 21.03 -38.14 -5.07
N PHE A 434 19.85 -37.98 -5.65
CA PHE A 434 19.17 -39.05 -6.42
C PHE A 434 20.06 -39.61 -7.55
N LYS A 435 21.04 -38.84 -8.05
CA LYS A 435 22.07 -39.26 -8.99
C LYS A 435 23.12 -40.21 -8.39
N GLU A 436 23.50 -40.00 -7.13
CA GLU A 436 24.43 -40.89 -6.41
C GLU A 436 23.73 -42.19 -6.05
N TRP A 437 22.48 -42.11 -5.60
CA TRP A 437 21.62 -43.28 -5.39
C TRP A 437 21.46 -44.13 -6.65
N TRP A 438 21.14 -43.52 -7.80
CA TRP A 438 21.05 -44.24 -9.08
C TRP A 438 22.38 -44.84 -9.55
N LYS A 439 23.51 -44.19 -9.26
CA LYS A 439 24.85 -44.71 -9.58
C LYS A 439 25.23 -45.90 -8.69
N ASP A 440 24.88 -45.87 -7.41
CA ASP A 440 25.13 -46.98 -6.47
C ASP A 440 24.24 -48.18 -6.76
N VAL A 441 22.97 -47.95 -7.11
CA VAL A 441 22.02 -49.04 -7.42
C VAL A 441 22.38 -49.79 -8.71
N TRP A 442 23.10 -49.16 -9.64
CA TRP A 442 23.51 -49.79 -10.91
C TRP A 442 25.01 -50.05 -11.07
N LYS A 443 25.82 -49.81 -10.04
CA LYS A 443 27.13 -50.43 -9.94
C LYS A 443 26.96 -51.91 -9.53
N LYS A 444 26.87 -52.79 -10.52
CA LYS A 444 27.20 -54.21 -10.35
C LYS A 444 28.72 -54.34 -10.22
N GLU A 445 29.15 -55.27 -9.36
CA GLU A 445 30.54 -55.70 -9.16
C GLU A 445 31.30 -55.96 -10.46
#